data_AF-A0AAV2GU05-F1
#
_entry.id   AF-A0AAV2GU05-F1
#
_cell.length_a   1.000
_cell.length_b   1.000
_cell.length_c   1.000
_cell.angle_alpha   90.00
_cell.angle_beta   90.00
_cell.angle_gamma   90.00
#
_symmetry.space_group_name_H-M   'P 1'
#
loop_
_entity.id
_entity.type
_entity.pdbx_description
1 polymer ?
#
loop_
_entity_poly.entity_id
_entity_poly.type
_entity_poly.pdbx_seq_one_letter_code
_entity_poly.pdbx_strand_id
1 'polypeptide(L)'
;MTGDGVNDAPALKKADIGIAVADATDAARGASDIVLTEPGLSVIISVVHTSRAIFQRMKNFTIYAVSITIRIVVSSLYICRNRPVRGVRRSSRRHFWESPSILLGVDRTLLGSALTLGSEPRYGLRK
;
A
#
# COMPACT_ATOMS: atom_id res chain seq x y z
N MET A 1 -14.37 16.76 -9.23
CA MET A 1 -15.64 17.43 -9.61
C MET A 1 -16.74 16.39 -9.62
N THR A 2 -17.98 16.76 -9.31
CA THR A 2 -19.16 15.87 -9.41
C THR A 2 -20.08 16.34 -10.53
N GLY A 3 -20.75 15.43 -11.21
CA GLY A 3 -21.69 15.77 -12.29
C GLY A 3 -22.68 14.66 -12.57
N ASP A 4 -23.76 15.01 -13.25
CA ASP A 4 -24.84 14.11 -13.64
C ASP A 4 -25.21 14.28 -15.13
N GLY A 5 -24.96 15.45 -15.71
CA GLY A 5 -25.36 15.79 -17.08
C GLY A 5 -24.24 15.74 -18.12
N VAL A 6 -24.65 15.70 -19.39
CA VAL A 6 -23.78 15.87 -20.57
C VAL A 6 -22.93 17.15 -20.52
N ASN A 7 -23.45 18.21 -19.90
CA ASN A 7 -22.76 19.50 -19.78
C ASN A 7 -21.55 19.43 -18.84
N ASP A 8 -21.55 18.48 -17.89
CA ASP A 8 -20.47 18.30 -16.92
C ASP A 8 -19.33 17.45 -17.50
N ALA A 9 -19.56 16.70 -18.56
CA ALA A 9 -18.56 15.82 -19.18
C ALA A 9 -17.18 16.48 -19.43
N PRO A 10 -17.06 17.68 -20.04
CA PRO A 10 -15.76 18.32 -20.22
C PRO A 10 -15.09 18.74 -18.91
N ALA A 11 -15.88 19.01 -17.86
CA ALA A 11 -15.38 19.45 -16.58
C ALA A 11 -15.00 18.26 -15.68
N LEU A 12 -15.77 17.16 -15.74
CA LEU A 12 -15.43 15.87 -15.15
C LEU A 12 -14.10 15.34 -15.71
N LYS A 13 -13.91 15.41 -17.03
CA LYS A 13 -12.67 14.95 -17.69
C LYS A 13 -11.45 15.83 -17.41
N LYS A 14 -11.64 17.09 -17.02
CA LYS A 14 -10.56 18.01 -16.64
C LYS A 14 -10.20 17.91 -15.16
N ALA A 15 -11.10 17.41 -14.33
CA ALA A 15 -10.84 17.27 -12.90
C ALA A 15 -9.78 16.18 -12.66
N ASP A 16 -9.00 16.32 -11.58
CA ASP A 16 -8.07 15.25 -11.16
C ASP A 16 -8.80 13.95 -10.85
N ILE A 17 -10.03 14.08 -10.34
CA ILE A 17 -10.98 12.98 -10.13
C ILE A 17 -12.39 13.48 -10.46
N GLY A 18 -12.97 12.94 -11.53
CA GLY A 18 -14.37 13.13 -11.92
C GLY A 18 -15.27 12.06 -11.32
N ILE A 19 -16.35 12.47 -10.65
CA ILE A 19 -17.32 11.56 -10.02
C ILE A 19 -18.71 11.75 -10.66
N ALA A 20 -19.25 10.70 -11.26
CA ALA A 20 -20.62 10.67 -11.74
C ALA A 20 -21.57 10.11 -10.66
N VAL A 21 -22.73 10.73 -10.49
CA VAL A 21 -23.79 10.25 -9.59
C VAL A 21 -24.46 9.00 -10.18
N ALA A 22 -25.11 8.17 -9.35
CA ALA A 22 -25.76 6.93 -9.81
C ALA A 22 -26.75 7.16 -10.97
N ASP A 23 -27.55 8.23 -10.91
CA ASP A 23 -28.52 8.59 -11.95
C ASP A 23 -27.95 9.52 -13.04
N ALA A 24 -26.62 9.61 -13.16
CA ALA A 24 -25.98 10.40 -14.19
C ALA A 24 -26.25 9.85 -15.61
N THR A 25 -26.29 10.75 -16.57
CA THR A 25 -26.35 10.44 -18.00
C THR A 25 -25.15 9.60 -18.44
N ASP A 26 -25.34 8.74 -19.44
CA ASP A 26 -24.26 7.85 -19.92
C ASP A 26 -23.03 8.62 -20.44
N ALA A 27 -23.23 9.83 -20.95
CA ALA A 27 -22.15 10.72 -21.33
C ALA A 27 -21.33 11.21 -20.12
N ALA A 28 -21.98 11.55 -19.00
CA ALA A 28 -21.30 11.94 -17.77
C ALA A 28 -20.57 10.74 -17.15
N ARG A 29 -21.19 9.55 -17.12
CA ARG A 29 -20.56 8.30 -16.65
C ARG A 29 -19.33 7.94 -17.48
N GLY A 30 -19.43 8.07 -18.81
CA GLY A 30 -18.31 7.81 -19.72
C GLY A 30 -17.17 8.83 -19.63
N ALA A 31 -17.43 10.01 -19.07
CA ALA A 31 -16.43 11.05 -18.86
C ALA A 31 -15.83 11.06 -17.43
N SER A 32 -16.44 10.35 -16.47
CA SER A 32 -16.00 10.28 -15.08
C SER A 32 -15.03 9.13 -14.81
N ASP A 33 -14.19 9.29 -13.78
CA ASP A 33 -13.28 8.23 -13.30
C ASP A 33 -13.96 7.26 -12.33
N ILE A 34 -14.94 7.77 -11.58
CA ILE A 34 -15.69 7.01 -10.57
C ILE A 34 -17.18 7.25 -10.78
N VAL A 35 -17.96 6.17 -10.78
CA VAL A 35 -19.43 6.21 -10.81
C VAL A 35 -19.95 5.73 -9.47
N LEU A 36 -20.80 6.53 -8.82
CA LEU A 36 -21.47 6.14 -7.59
C LEU A 36 -22.53 5.08 -7.90
N THR A 37 -22.55 4.00 -7.14
CA THR A 37 -23.54 2.92 -7.30
C THR A 37 -24.83 3.20 -6.53
N GLU A 38 -24.78 4.08 -5.55
CA GLU A 38 -25.92 4.47 -4.73
C GLU A 38 -26.25 5.96 -4.96
N PRO A 39 -27.53 6.35 -4.89
CA PRO A 39 -27.92 7.74 -5.00
C PRO A 39 -27.45 8.55 -3.78
N GLY A 40 -27.11 9.81 -4.03
CA GLY A 40 -26.70 10.76 -2.99
C GLY A 40 -25.19 10.92 -2.83
N LEU A 41 -24.80 11.99 -2.14
CA LEU A 41 -23.40 12.42 -2.00
C LEU A 41 -22.73 11.88 -0.72
N SER A 42 -23.49 11.19 0.15
CA SER A 42 -22.97 10.63 1.41
C SER A 42 -21.84 9.61 1.17
N VAL A 43 -21.91 8.86 0.07
CA VAL A 43 -20.88 7.89 -0.34
C VAL A 43 -19.52 8.56 -0.57
N ILE A 44 -19.49 9.82 -0.99
CA ILE A 44 -18.22 10.55 -1.19
C ILE A 44 -17.50 10.72 0.16
N ILE A 45 -18.25 10.96 1.24
CA ILE A 45 -17.67 11.14 2.59
C ILE A 45 -17.03 9.83 3.07
N SER A 46 -17.70 8.69 2.87
CA SER A 46 -17.15 7.37 3.26
C SER A 46 -15.92 7.00 2.44
N VAL A 47 -15.91 7.33 1.13
CA VAL A 47 -14.74 7.16 0.25
C VAL A 47 -13.56 8.03 0.72
N VAL A 48 -13.80 9.30 1.10
CA VAL A 48 -12.76 10.18 1.63
C VAL A 48 -12.19 9.64 2.95
N HIS A 49 -13.02 9.14 3.85
CA HIS A 49 -12.52 8.50 5.08
C HIS A 49 -11.67 7.26 4.79
N THR A 50 -12.13 6.40 3.88
CA THR A 50 -11.43 5.17 3.51
C THR A 50 -10.09 5.46 2.83
N SER A 51 -10.07 6.42 1.90
CA SER A 51 -8.84 6.84 1.21
C SER A 51 -7.78 7.38 2.18
N ARG A 52 -8.17 8.15 3.20
CA ARG A 52 -7.25 8.63 4.25
C ARG A 52 -6.67 7.48 5.07
N ALA A 53 -7.49 6.49 5.42
CA ALA A 53 -7.03 5.30 6.15
C ALA A 53 -6.01 4.48 5.33
N ILE A 54 -6.27 4.31 4.02
CA ILE A 54 -5.35 3.63 3.10
C ILE A 54 -4.06 4.42 2.96
N PHE A 55 -4.13 5.74 2.79
CA PHE A 55 -2.95 6.58 2.65
C PHE A 55 -2.04 6.53 3.88
N GLN A 56 -2.63 6.44 5.08
CA GLN A 56 -1.85 6.27 6.30
C GLN A 56 -1.11 4.92 6.33
N ARG A 57 -1.74 3.84 5.87
CA ARG A 57 -1.10 2.52 5.75
C ARG A 57 0.03 2.53 4.72
N MET A 58 -0.18 3.18 3.57
CA MET A 58 0.83 3.33 2.53
C MET A 58 2.06 4.08 3.04
N LYS A 59 1.87 5.17 3.79
CA LYS A 59 2.98 5.90 4.43
C LYS A 59 3.80 5.01 5.37
N ASN A 60 3.12 4.26 6.24
CA ASN A 60 3.79 3.35 7.16
C ASN A 60 4.60 2.29 6.40
N PHE A 61 4.04 1.77 5.30
CA PHE A 61 4.73 0.82 4.43
C PHE A 61 5.98 1.44 3.78
N THR A 62 5.89 2.66 3.24
CA THR A 62 7.04 3.35 2.65
C THR A 62 8.14 3.61 3.68
N ILE A 63 7.79 4.07 4.88
CA ILE A 63 8.76 4.26 5.97
C ILE A 63 9.45 2.94 6.32
N TYR A 64 8.68 1.86 6.41
CA TYR A 64 9.22 0.53 6.66
C TYR A 64 10.18 0.07 5.55
N ALA A 65 9.80 0.22 4.28
CA ALA A 65 10.65 -0.14 3.14
C ALA A 65 11.97 0.64 3.16
N VAL A 66 11.92 1.96 3.40
CA VAL A 66 13.12 2.79 3.53
C VAL A 66 13.97 2.35 4.73
N SER A 67 13.35 2.05 5.88
CA SER A 67 14.07 1.57 7.06
C SER A 67 14.86 0.28 6.81
N ILE A 68 14.31 -0.66 6.02
CA ILE A 68 15.02 -1.90 5.64
C ILE A 68 16.24 -1.56 4.78
N THR A 69 16.09 -0.71 3.76
CA THR A 69 17.22 -0.35 2.89
C THR A 69 18.36 0.29 3.67
N ILE A 70 18.05 1.22 4.58
CA ILE A 70 19.04 1.84 5.47
C ILE A 70 19.70 0.80 6.36
N ARG A 71 18.92 -0.11 6.98
CA ARG A 71 19.47 -1.18 7.82
C ARG A 71 20.46 -2.06 7.05
N ILE A 72 20.15 -2.43 5.81
CA ILE A 72 21.02 -3.25 4.96
C ILE A 72 22.33 -2.51 4.66
N VAL A 73 22.24 -1.24 4.25
CA VAL A 73 23.41 -0.41 3.91
C VAL A 73 24.31 -0.17 5.11
N VAL A 74 23.74 0.17 6.27
CA VAL A 74 24.51 0.39 7.51
C VAL A 74 25.16 -0.91 7.98
N SER A 75 24.42 -2.02 7.93
CA SER A 75 24.93 -3.33 8.34
C SER A 75 26.09 -3.78 7.44
N SER A 76 25.97 -3.62 6.12
CA SER A 76 27.03 -3.99 5.18
C SER A 76 28.27 -3.12 5.37
N LEU A 77 28.11 -1.81 5.58
CA LEU A 77 29.22 -0.89 5.83
C LEU A 77 29.94 -1.20 7.17
N TYR A 78 29.19 -1.52 8.23
CA TYR A 78 29.76 -1.93 9.52
C TYR A 78 30.58 -3.23 9.40
N ILE A 79 30.07 -4.21 8.65
CA ILE A 79 30.79 -5.47 8.38
C ILE A 79 32.08 -5.20 7.59
N CYS A 80 32.03 -4.36 6.55
CA CYS A 80 33.20 -3.99 5.77
C CYS A 80 34.26 -3.24 6.61
N ARG A 81 33.85 -2.39 7.56
CA ARG A 81 34.77 -1.70 8.48
C ARG A 81 35.47 -2.67 9.43
N ASN A 82 34.74 -3.62 10.02
CA ASN A 82 35.26 -4.47 11.09
C ASN A 82 35.87 -5.81 10.62
N ARG A 83 35.86 -6.10 9.31
CA ARG A 83 36.54 -7.28 8.73
C ARG A 83 37.91 -6.85 8.15
N PRO A 84 39.05 -7.17 8.79
CA PRO A 84 40.36 -6.95 8.19
C PRO A 84 40.49 -7.79 6.92
N VAL A 85 40.87 -7.16 5.81
CA VAL A 85 41.06 -7.79 4.50
C VAL A 85 42.32 -8.68 4.53
N ARG A 86 42.24 -9.84 5.19
CA ARG A 86 43.28 -10.87 5.13
C ARG A 86 42.88 -11.93 4.11
N GLY A 87 43.56 -11.90 2.96
CA GLY A 87 43.67 -12.99 2.00
C GLY A 87 42.36 -13.38 1.30
N VAL A 88 42.16 -12.87 0.09
CA VAL A 88 41.16 -13.40 -0.84
C VAL A 88 41.50 -14.86 -1.17
N ARG A 89 40.87 -15.81 -0.48
CA ARG A 89 40.70 -17.18 -0.98
C ARG A 89 39.28 -17.29 -1.53
N ARG A 90 39.19 -17.41 -2.86
CA ARG A 90 37.96 -17.59 -3.65
C ARG A 90 37.20 -18.86 -3.22
N SER A 91 36.38 -18.78 -2.16
CA SER A 91 35.32 -19.76 -1.93
C SER A 91 34.09 -19.20 -1.20
N SER A 92 34.05 -17.89 -0.92
CA SER A 92 33.07 -17.27 -0.01
C SER A 92 31.92 -16.53 -0.71
N ARG A 93 31.50 -16.97 -1.90
CA ARG A 93 30.28 -16.44 -2.56
C ARG A 93 28.98 -17.00 -1.95
N ARG A 94 29.04 -18.03 -1.10
CA ARG A 94 27.86 -18.62 -0.44
C ARG A 94 27.48 -17.96 0.89
N HIS A 95 28.45 -17.41 1.65
CA HIS A 95 28.16 -16.87 2.99
C HIS A 95 27.53 -15.47 3.03
N PHE A 96 27.52 -14.73 1.92
CA PHE A 96 26.86 -13.41 1.87
C PHE A 96 25.34 -13.55 1.97
N TRP A 97 24.75 -14.57 1.32
CA TRP A 97 23.32 -14.84 1.36
C TRP A 97 22.88 -15.62 2.62
N GLU A 98 23.80 -16.26 3.34
CA GLU A 98 23.52 -17.08 4.53
C GLU A 98 23.76 -16.35 5.86
N SER A 99 24.06 -15.05 5.84
CA SER A 99 24.30 -14.30 7.08
C SER A 99 23.00 -14.19 7.90
N PRO A 100 22.98 -14.62 9.18
CA PRO A 100 21.79 -14.56 10.04
C PRO A 100 21.20 -13.16 10.21
N SER A 101 21.98 -12.10 9.95
CA SER A 101 21.50 -10.71 9.94
C SER A 101 20.56 -10.37 8.79
N ILE A 102 20.62 -11.10 7.67
CA ILE A 102 19.64 -11.01 6.56
C ILE A 102 18.41 -11.87 6.88
N LEU A 103 18.61 -13.02 7.52
CA LEU A 103 17.53 -13.94 7.94
C LEU A 103 16.71 -13.39 9.13
N LEU A 104 17.33 -12.68 10.08
CA LEU A 104 16.68 -12.00 11.20
C LEU A 104 15.90 -10.74 10.77
N GLY A 105 16.12 -10.23 9.55
CA GLY A 105 15.26 -9.23 8.93
C GLY A 105 13.93 -9.80 8.42
N VAL A 106 13.83 -11.12 8.31
CA VAL A 106 12.66 -11.89 7.87
C VAL A 106 11.97 -12.61 9.05
N ASP A 107 12.50 -12.51 10.28
CA ASP A 107 12.08 -13.38 11.39
C ASP A 107 10.96 -12.78 12.29
N ARG A 108 9.92 -13.60 12.48
CA ARG A 108 8.89 -13.67 13.55
C ARG A 108 7.79 -12.62 13.74
N THR A 109 7.92 -11.36 13.35
CA THR A 109 6.76 -10.43 13.52
C THR A 109 5.60 -10.77 12.58
N LEU A 110 5.90 -11.30 11.39
CA LEU A 110 4.89 -11.75 10.41
C LEU A 110 4.18 -13.05 10.79
N LEU A 111 4.83 -13.99 11.48
CA LEU A 111 4.17 -15.25 11.85
C LEU A 111 3.15 -15.05 12.99
N GLY A 112 3.42 -14.14 13.93
CA GLY A 112 2.50 -13.83 15.04
C GLY A 112 1.32 -12.93 14.66
N SER A 113 1.52 -12.02 13.69
CA SER A 113 0.45 -11.12 13.22
C SER A 113 -0.41 -11.70 12.10
N ALA A 114 0.10 -12.66 11.32
CA ALA A 114 -0.72 -13.42 10.37
C ALA A 114 -1.64 -14.45 11.07
N LEU A 115 -1.22 -15.04 12.20
CA LEU A 115 -2.05 -15.99 12.95
C LEU A 115 -3.16 -15.34 13.78
N THR A 116 -3.02 -14.06 14.15
CA THR A 116 -4.04 -13.31 14.90
C THR A 116 -5.05 -12.56 14.03
N LEU A 117 -4.76 -12.39 12.72
CA LEU A 117 -5.74 -11.91 11.73
C LEU A 117 -6.64 -13.02 11.18
N GLY A 118 -6.44 -14.28 11.61
CA GLY A 118 -7.29 -15.43 11.26
C GLY A 118 -8.48 -15.68 12.18
N SER A 119 -8.67 -14.87 13.24
CA SER A 119 -9.82 -14.97 14.15
C SER A 119 -10.72 -13.73 14.02
N GLU A 120 -11.38 -13.59 12.87
CA GLU A 120 -12.60 -12.76 12.77
C GLU A 120 -13.71 -13.41 13.64
N PRO A 121 -14.38 -12.65 14.52
CA PRO A 121 -15.66 -13.09 15.06
C PRO A 121 -16.68 -13.12 13.91
N ARG A 122 -17.20 -14.32 13.59
CA ARG A 122 -18.32 -14.46 12.66
C ARG A 122 -19.51 -13.63 13.16
N TYR A 123 -19.74 -12.46 12.57
CA TYR A 123 -21.07 -11.87 12.54
C TYR A 123 -21.93 -12.70 11.59
N GLY A 124 -22.48 -13.78 12.14
CA GLY A 124 -23.51 -14.56 11.49
C GLY A 124 -24.80 -13.74 11.44
N LEU A 125 -25.01 -13.07 10.31
CA LEU A 125 -26.34 -12.79 9.79
C LEU A 125 -27.06 -14.13 9.59
N ARG A 126 -27.94 -14.48 10.53
CA ARG A 126 -29.01 -15.44 10.29
C ARG A 126 -30.26 -14.62 9.96
N LYS A 127 -30.84 -14.93 8.80
CA LYS A 127 -32.19 -14.52 8.40
C LYS A 127 -33.21 -14.99 9.43
#